data_AF-A0A7T7VQZ1-F1
#
_entry.id   AF-A0A7T7VQZ1-F1
#
_cell.length_a   1.000
_cell.length_b   1.000
_cell.length_c   1.000
_cell.angle_alpha   90.00
_cell.angle_beta   90.00
_cell.angle_gamma   90.00
#
_symmetry.space_group_name_H-M   'P 1'
#
loop_
_entity.id
_entity.type
_entity.pdbx_description
1 polymer ?
#
loop_
_entity_poly.entity_id
_entity_poly.type
_entity_poly.pdbx_seq_one_letter_code
_entity_poly.pdbx_strand_id
1 'polypeptide(L)' 'MFKPSFRSSAPDKWTQPRPFSDPSLRFAKFGAIQPMEEPGFWERLFRTH' A
#
# COMPACT_ATOMS: atom_id res chain seq x y z
N MET A 1 -18.19 -14.46 29.04
CA MET A 1 -18.86 -14.48 27.73
C MET A 1 -17.81 -14.82 26.67
N PHE A 2 -17.83 -16.04 26.13
CA PHE A 2 -16.88 -16.48 25.10
C PHE A 2 -17.25 -15.82 23.77
N LYS A 3 -16.34 -15.03 23.18
CA LYS A 3 -16.49 -14.47 21.84
C LYS A 3 -15.88 -15.48 20.86
N PRO A 4 -16.65 -16.06 19.92
CA PRO A 4 -16.05 -16.89 18.88
C PRO A 4 -15.12 -16.01 18.03
N SER A 5 -13.83 -16.37 17.99
CA SER A 5 -12.87 -15.78 17.05
C SER A 5 -12.93 -16.56 15.74
N PHE A 6 -13.23 -15.90 14.63
CA PHE A 6 -13.16 -16.53 13.31
C PHE A 6 -11.68 -16.64 12.89
N ARG A 7 -11.04 -17.78 13.16
CA ARG A 7 -9.77 -18.12 12.51
C ARG A 7 -10.09 -18.61 11.11
N SER A 8 -9.85 -17.79 10.10
CA SER A 8 -9.92 -18.27 8.72
C SER A 8 -8.85 -19.35 8.52
N SER A 9 -9.18 -20.45 7.86
CA SER A 9 -8.18 -21.41 7.35
C SER A 9 -7.38 -20.84 6.17
N ALA A 10 -7.75 -19.65 5.70
CA ALA A 10 -7.00 -18.94 4.69
C ALA A 10 -5.55 -18.74 5.19
N PRO A 11 -4.56 -19.09 4.36
CA PRO A 11 -3.16 -18.89 4.69
C PRO A 11 -2.89 -17.41 4.94
N ASP A 12 -1.98 -17.14 5.86
CA ASP A 12 -1.58 -15.77 6.17
C ASP A 12 -1.03 -15.10 4.90
N LYS A 13 -1.33 -13.81 4.71
CA LYS A 13 -0.85 -13.05 3.57
C LYS A 13 0.68 -12.94 3.56
N TRP A 14 1.33 -13.24 4.69
CA TRP A 14 2.77 -13.28 4.84
C TRP A 14 3.38 -14.62 4.44
N THR A 15 2.59 -15.71 4.42
CA THR A 15 3.06 -17.04 4.00
C THR A 15 2.85 -17.30 2.51
N GLN A 16 2.01 -16.49 1.84
CA GLN A 16 1.81 -16.56 0.40
C GLN A 16 2.33 -15.29 -0.28
N PRO A 17 3.31 -15.39 -1.21
CA PRO A 17 3.65 -14.26 -2.04
C PRO A 17 2.40 -13.84 -2.82
N ARG A 18 2.11 -12.53 -2.85
CA ARG A 18 0.98 -12.05 -3.64
C ARG A 18 1.21 -12.40 -5.11
N PRO A 19 0.17 -12.83 -5.85
CA PRO A 19 0.30 -13.04 -7.28
C PRO A 19 0.81 -11.76 -7.95
N PHE A 20 1.61 -11.93 -9.00
CA PHE A 20 2.13 -10.82 -9.79
C PHE A 20 0.97 -9.87 -10.18
N SER A 21 1.13 -8.59 -9.87
CA SER A 21 0.24 -7.55 -10.32
C SER A 21 1.01 -6.62 -11.25
N ASP A 22 0.40 -6.31 -12.41
CA ASP A 22 1.00 -5.38 -13.36
C ASP A 22 1.21 -4.01 -12.68
N PRO A 23 2.45 -3.50 -12.64
CA PRO A 23 2.76 -2.17 -12.09
C PRO A 23 1.92 -1.05 -12.73
N SER A 24 1.57 -1.17 -14.02
CA SER A 24 0.78 -0.16 -14.73
C SER A 24 -0.65 -0.06 -14.19
N LEU A 25 -1.30 -1.20 -13.94
CA LEU A 25 -2.63 -1.28 -13.35
C LEU A 25 -2.63 -0.78 -11.90
N ARG A 26 -1.55 -1.08 -11.14
CA ARG A 26 -1.38 -0.53 -9.79
C ARG A 26 -1.30 0.99 -9.83
N PHE A 27 -0.50 1.55 -10.74
CA PHE A 27 -0.34 3.00 -10.87
C PHE A 27 -1.64 3.67 -11.31
N ALA A 28 -2.38 3.11 -12.27
CA ALA A 28 -3.67 3.64 -12.70
C ALA A 28 -4.70 3.65 -11.55
N LYS A 29 -4.66 2.65 -10.66
CA LYS A 29 -5.58 2.53 -9.52
C LYS A 29 -5.22 3.39 -8.31
N PHE A 30 -3.94 3.48 -7.97
CA PHE A 30 -3.48 4.09 -6.70
C PHE A 30 -2.67 5.38 -6.90
N GLY A 31 -2.28 5.71 -8.13
CA GLY A 31 -1.42 6.83 -8.44
C GLY A 31 0.05 6.60 -8.07
N ALA A 32 0.79 7.71 -8.03
CA ALA A 32 2.20 7.71 -7.66
C ALA A 32 2.41 7.41 -6.17
N ILE A 33 3.49 6.70 -5.88
CA ILE A 33 3.93 6.45 -4.50
C ILE A 33 4.27 7.79 -3.86
N GLN A 34 3.63 8.08 -2.73
CA GLN A 34 3.90 9.29 -1.95
C GLN A 34 5.17 9.12 -1.11
N PRO A 35 5.93 10.20 -0.88
CA PRO A 35 7.03 10.17 0.06
C PRO A 35 6.53 9.83 1.47
N MET A 36 7.40 9.21 2.27
CA MET A 36 7.06 8.82 3.64
C MET A 36 6.96 10.04 4.57
N GLU A 37 7.75 11.07 4.30
CA GLU A 37 7.68 12.36 4.97
C GLU A 37 6.86 13.32 4.11
N GLU A 38 5.94 14.05 4.76
CA GLU A 38 5.13 15.04 4.05
C GLU A 38 6.00 16.23 3.66
N PRO A 39 6.15 16.51 2.35
CA PRO A 39 7.00 17.61 1.94
C PRO A 39 6.37 18.93 2.38
N GLY A 40 7.20 19.82 2.93
CA GLY A 40 6.80 21.16 3.33
C GLY A 40 6.38 22.02 2.13
N PHE A 41 5.77 23.18 2.40
CA PHE A 41 5.30 24.09 1.35
C PHE A 41 6.40 24.46 0.35
N TRP A 42 7.58 24.85 0.84
CA TRP A 42 8.71 25.24 0.00
C TRP A 42 9.31 24.07 -0.77
N GLU A 43 9.35 22.87 -0.18
CA GLU A 43 9.83 21.67 -0.85
C GLU A 43 8.91 21.28 -2.01
N ARG A 44 7.59 21.38 -1.83
CA ARG A 44 6.64 21.17 -2.93
C ARG A 44 6.82 22.18 -4.05
N LEU A 45 7.12 23.44 -3.73
CA LEU A 45 7.27 24.51 -4.70
C LEU A 45 8.56 24.37 -5.53
N PHE A 46 9.69 24.03 -4.90
CA PHE A 46 10.99 23.97 -5.57
C PHE A 46 11.39 22.59 -6.10
N ARG A 47 10.62 21.52 -5.85
CA ARG A 47 10.90 20.16 -6.35
C ARG A 47 10.85 20.01 -7.87
N THR A 48 10.33 21.00 -8.59
CA THR A 48 10.06 20.93 -10.04
C THR A 48 11.09 21.70 -10.89
N HIS A 49 12.24 22.08 -10.31
CA HIS A 49 13.34 22.74 -11.03
C HIS A 49 14.54 21.82 -11.20
#